data_AF-A0A511SZ87-F1
#
_entry.id   AF-A0A511SZ87-F1
#
_cell.length_a   1.000
_cell.length_b   1.000
_cell.length_c   1.000
_cell.angle_alpha   90.00
_cell.angle_beta   90.00
_cell.angle_gamma   90.00
#
_symmetry.space_group_name_H-M   'P 1'
#
loop_
_entity.id
_entity.type
_entity.pdbx_description
1 polymer ?
#
loop_
_entity_poly.entity_id
_entity_poly.type
_entity_poly.pdbx_seq_one_letter_code
_entity_poly.pdbx_strand_id
1 'polypeptide(L)'
;MLRPLAGLLPLCLLATACGTSARQQALLERRESIRESNSAFAAEELANYRGKSGFQETRWGMSPDEVRALYPEARTTSSEGDLRVVTRVTDRPATVDFQFTLNKLAVVSLRFDTSAPLREDFDALSELLSMKYGDPTSRRDTAAEAEARVRSAESYNRSLGEGTRRSRTTADDLAYENKVRVEALAAQSDYVVEKSWKDAETKLQLTGWQQPDTRRLTLDYVSRFLEPHLGKRSTELEDLEKKREQAQEL
;
A
#
# COMPACT_ATOMS: atom_id res chain seq x y z
N MET A 1 80.08 -13.67 -10.77
CA MET A 1 78.60 -13.72 -10.66
C MET A 1 78.11 -12.31 -10.35
N LEU A 2 77.06 -11.86 -11.07
CA LEU A 2 76.24 -10.62 -10.90
C LEU A 2 76.96 -9.28 -11.16
N ARG A 3 76.94 -8.70 -12.38
CA ARG A 3 75.92 -7.94 -13.17
C ARG A 3 75.68 -6.47 -12.74
N PRO A 4 75.71 -5.50 -13.69
CA PRO A 4 75.61 -4.06 -13.45
C PRO A 4 74.25 -3.42 -13.83
N LEU A 5 74.08 -2.16 -13.39
CA LEU A 5 73.47 -0.97 -14.00
C LEU A 5 72.02 -0.94 -14.56
N ALA A 6 71.32 0.11 -14.11
CA ALA A 6 70.46 1.05 -14.86
C ALA A 6 69.05 0.63 -15.33
N GLY A 7 68.09 1.53 -15.11
CA GLY A 7 66.74 1.52 -15.71
C GLY A 7 65.72 2.29 -14.86
N LEU A 8 65.70 3.63 -14.91
CA LEU A 8 64.80 4.45 -15.75
C LEU A 8 63.30 4.14 -15.60
N LEU A 9 62.63 4.97 -14.81
CA LEU A 9 61.21 5.32 -14.95
C LEU A 9 60.97 5.98 -16.32
N PRO A 10 59.94 5.55 -17.04
CA PRO A 10 58.91 6.50 -17.49
C PRO A 10 57.51 5.94 -17.12
N LEU A 11 56.70 6.64 -16.33
CA LEU A 11 55.81 7.72 -16.80
C LEU A 11 54.97 7.31 -18.03
N CYS A 12 54.16 6.26 -17.88
CA CYS A 12 52.95 6.08 -18.68
C CYS A 12 51.73 6.38 -17.81
N LEU A 13 51.52 7.67 -17.55
CA LEU A 13 50.21 8.22 -17.21
C LEU A 13 49.28 7.97 -18.41
N LEU A 14 48.64 6.80 -18.46
CA LEU A 14 47.45 6.60 -19.27
C LEU A 14 46.30 7.34 -18.58
N ALA A 15 46.34 8.67 -18.67
CA ALA A 15 45.16 9.50 -18.54
C ALA A 15 44.23 9.13 -19.70
N THR A 16 43.43 8.08 -19.50
CA THR A 16 42.16 7.94 -20.20
C THR A 16 41.26 9.04 -19.66
N ALA A 17 41.52 10.26 -20.13
CA ALA A 17 40.56 11.34 -20.00
C ALA A 17 39.30 10.86 -20.74
N CYS A 18 38.32 10.38 -19.97
CA CYS A 18 36.92 10.36 -20.35
C CYS A 18 36.52 11.82 -20.57
N GLY A 19 36.97 12.41 -21.68
CA GLY A 19 36.61 13.74 -22.10
C GLY A 19 35.16 13.69 -22.51
N THR A 20 34.25 13.95 -21.57
CA THR A 20 32.90 14.37 -21.90
C THR A 20 33.04 15.57 -22.81
N SER A 21 32.78 15.38 -24.11
CA SER A 21 32.86 16.48 -25.08
C SER A 21 32.02 17.66 -24.57
N ALA A 22 32.41 18.91 -24.88
CA ALA A 22 31.65 20.10 -24.46
C ALA A 22 30.15 20.00 -24.82
N ARG A 23 29.82 19.29 -25.91
CA ARG A 23 28.45 18.96 -26.31
C ARG A 23 27.76 17.99 -25.35
N GLN A 24 28.45 16.97 -24.86
CA GLN A 24 27.92 16.03 -23.87
C GLN A 24 27.75 16.69 -22.51
N GLN A 25 28.67 17.58 -22.10
CA GLN A 25 28.55 18.35 -20.87
C GLN A 25 27.35 19.32 -20.93
N ALA A 26 27.19 20.07 -22.02
CA ALA A 26 26.03 20.94 -22.23
C ALA A 26 24.69 20.16 -22.26
N LEU A 27 24.68 18.92 -22.76
CA LEU A 27 23.49 18.05 -22.72
C LEU A 27 23.17 17.56 -21.30
N LEU A 28 24.19 17.28 -20.48
CA LEU A 28 24.00 16.92 -19.08
C LEU A 28 23.49 18.10 -18.27
N GLU A 29 24.10 19.29 -18.41
CA GLU A 29 23.66 20.53 -17.76
C GLU A 29 22.21 20.90 -18.14
N ARG A 30 21.83 20.73 -19.42
CA ARG A 30 20.44 20.91 -19.85
C ARG A 30 19.49 19.90 -19.21
N ARG A 31 19.91 18.64 -19.06
CA ARG A 31 19.09 17.60 -18.41
C ARG A 31 18.95 17.86 -16.92
N GLU A 32 20.01 18.30 -16.26
CA GLU A 32 20.01 18.65 -14.84
C GLU A 32 19.11 19.86 -14.58
N SER A 33 19.26 20.95 -15.33
CA SER A 33 18.38 22.12 -15.21
C SER A 33 16.90 21.80 -15.47
N ILE A 34 16.59 20.92 -16.44
CA ILE A 34 15.20 20.44 -16.64
C ILE A 34 14.73 19.61 -15.44
N ARG A 35 15.57 18.73 -14.91
CA ARG A 35 15.23 17.91 -13.73
C ARG A 35 14.99 18.78 -12.50
N GLU A 36 15.87 19.75 -12.24
CA GLU A 36 15.75 20.70 -11.14
C GLU A 36 14.48 21.54 -11.27
N SER A 37 14.22 22.12 -12.44
CA SER A 37 13.00 22.88 -12.71
C SER A 37 11.74 22.04 -12.50
N ASN A 38 11.70 20.83 -13.05
CA ASN A 38 10.57 19.91 -12.84
C ASN A 38 10.40 19.52 -11.37
N SER A 39 11.50 19.32 -10.64
CA SER A 39 11.47 18.98 -9.21
C SER A 39 10.99 20.14 -8.35
N ALA A 40 11.39 21.37 -8.67
CA ALA A 40 10.94 22.57 -7.98
C ALA A 40 9.45 22.81 -8.22
N PHE A 41 9.00 22.68 -9.48
CA PHE A 41 7.59 22.75 -9.83
C PHE A 41 6.76 21.70 -9.10
N ALA A 42 7.21 20.44 -9.08
CA ALA A 42 6.52 19.37 -8.36
C ALA A 42 6.49 19.61 -6.84
N ALA A 43 7.56 20.16 -6.26
CA ALA A 43 7.61 20.51 -4.84
C ALA A 43 6.64 21.66 -4.50
N GLU A 44 6.53 22.66 -5.37
CA GLU A 44 5.57 23.76 -5.22
C GLU A 44 4.12 23.26 -5.35
N GLU A 45 3.84 22.42 -6.34
CA GLU A 45 2.52 21.80 -6.51
C GLU A 45 2.15 20.97 -5.26
N LEU A 46 3.10 20.19 -4.74
CA LEU A 46 2.90 19.41 -3.52
C LEU A 46 2.67 20.28 -2.29
N ALA A 47 3.46 21.35 -2.11
CA ALA A 47 3.31 22.28 -1.00
C ALA A 47 1.93 22.97 -1.01
N ASN A 48 1.44 23.31 -2.19
CA ASN A 48 0.14 23.98 -2.37
C ASN A 48 -1.03 23.00 -2.58
N TYR A 49 -0.77 21.69 -2.62
CA TYR A 49 -1.81 20.70 -2.87
C TYR A 49 -2.91 20.76 -1.83
N ARG A 50 -4.14 20.93 -2.31
CA ARG A 50 -5.42 20.86 -1.59
C ARG A 50 -6.43 20.15 -2.49
N GLY A 51 -6.73 18.89 -2.18
CA GLY A 51 -7.69 18.08 -2.92
C GLY A 51 -9.12 18.61 -2.78
N LYS A 52 -9.96 18.30 -3.76
CA LYS A 52 -11.40 18.64 -3.73
C LYS A 52 -12.23 17.54 -3.08
N SER A 53 -11.67 16.34 -2.98
CA SER A 53 -12.26 15.16 -2.33
C SER A 53 -11.59 14.83 -0.99
N GLY A 54 -12.18 13.88 -0.26
CA GLY A 54 -11.69 13.41 1.02
C GLY A 54 -12.70 12.54 1.76
N PHE A 55 -12.58 12.48 3.07
CA PHE A 55 -13.49 11.76 3.95
C PHE A 55 -14.41 12.73 4.70
N GLN A 56 -15.73 12.61 4.52
CA GLN A 56 -16.73 13.50 5.12
C GLN A 56 -16.40 14.98 4.91
N GLU A 57 -16.18 15.75 5.98
CA GLU A 57 -15.82 17.18 5.94
C GLU A 57 -14.32 17.42 5.71
N THR A 58 -13.49 16.40 5.85
CA THR A 58 -12.05 16.49 5.57
C THR A 58 -11.75 16.43 4.08
N ARG A 59 -10.63 17.04 3.69
CA ARG A 59 -10.13 17.02 2.32
C ARG A 59 -8.67 16.61 2.28
N TRP A 60 -8.27 15.97 1.18
CA TRP A 60 -6.86 15.66 0.97
C TRP A 60 -6.02 16.93 0.99
N GLY A 61 -4.85 16.83 1.61
CA GLY A 61 -3.99 18.00 1.77
C GLY A 61 -4.25 18.80 3.04
N MET A 62 -5.36 18.63 3.79
CA MET A 62 -5.55 19.35 5.07
C MET A 62 -4.42 19.07 6.08
N SER A 63 -4.00 20.08 6.83
CA SER A 63 -3.02 19.92 7.91
C SER A 63 -3.61 19.24 9.15
N PRO A 64 -2.77 18.69 10.05
CA PRO A 64 -3.24 18.14 11.32
C PRO A 64 -4.06 19.14 12.14
N ASP A 65 -3.69 20.42 12.15
CA ASP A 65 -4.43 21.45 12.89
C ASP A 65 -5.80 21.75 12.29
N GLU A 66 -5.90 21.76 10.95
CA GLU A 66 -7.19 21.89 10.26
C GLU A 66 -8.11 20.69 10.57
N VAL A 67 -7.57 19.47 10.58
CA VAL A 67 -8.35 18.27 10.95
C VAL A 67 -8.74 18.30 12.43
N ARG A 68 -7.84 18.72 13.33
CA ARG A 68 -8.13 18.85 14.76
C ARG A 68 -9.19 19.92 15.04
N ALA A 69 -9.28 20.97 14.22
CA ALA A 69 -10.35 21.96 14.32
C ALA A 69 -11.73 21.36 14.00
N LEU A 70 -11.79 20.37 13.09
CA LEU A 70 -13.02 19.63 12.75
C LEU A 70 -13.34 18.53 13.77
N TYR A 71 -12.32 17.92 14.38
CA TYR A 71 -12.46 16.87 15.40
C TYR A 71 -11.69 17.26 16.68
N PRO A 72 -12.23 18.17 17.51
CA PRO A 72 -11.54 18.64 18.72
C PRO A 72 -11.22 17.53 19.73
N GLU A 73 -11.98 16.44 19.71
CA GLU A 73 -11.80 15.26 20.55
C GLU A 73 -10.68 14.31 20.07
N ALA A 74 -10.14 14.53 18.87
CA ALA A 74 -9.11 13.68 18.29
C ALA A 74 -7.80 13.77 19.09
N ARG A 75 -7.22 12.60 19.38
CA ARG A 75 -5.96 12.47 20.13
C ARG A 75 -4.81 12.23 19.18
N THR A 76 -3.67 12.85 19.45
CA THR A 76 -2.43 12.57 18.72
C THR A 76 -1.91 11.17 19.05
N THR A 77 -1.62 10.36 18.05
CA THR A 77 -1.14 8.97 18.20
C THR A 77 0.30 8.75 17.79
N SER A 78 0.92 9.70 17.09
CA SER A 78 2.32 9.63 16.68
C SER A 78 3.03 10.95 16.91
N SER A 79 4.36 10.93 16.97
CA SER A 79 5.19 12.14 17.03
C SER A 79 5.03 13.05 15.82
N GLU A 80 4.51 12.52 14.71
CA GLU A 80 4.30 13.24 13.44
C GLU A 80 2.95 13.93 13.34
N GLY A 81 2.09 13.78 14.36
CA GLY A 81 0.80 14.45 14.41
C GLY A 81 -0.35 13.65 13.82
N ASP A 82 -0.21 12.33 13.63
CA ASP A 82 -1.36 11.48 13.29
C ASP A 82 -2.41 11.57 14.38
N LEU A 83 -3.68 11.56 13.98
CA LEU A 83 -4.81 11.77 14.86
C LEU A 83 -5.71 10.55 14.88
N ARG A 84 -6.25 10.23 16.06
CA ARG A 84 -7.25 9.19 16.26
C ARG A 84 -8.46 9.76 16.96
N VAL A 85 -9.64 9.44 16.44
CA VAL A 85 -10.92 9.73 17.08
C VAL A 85 -11.78 8.48 17.15
N VAL A 86 -12.56 8.34 18.21
CA VAL A 86 -13.62 7.33 18.31
C VAL A 86 -14.94 8.04 18.12
N THR A 87 -15.67 7.70 17.07
CA THR A 87 -16.90 8.38 16.68
C THR A 87 -17.89 7.39 16.05
N ARG A 88 -19.00 7.90 15.51
CA ARG A 88 -19.97 7.11 14.74
C ARG A 88 -19.86 7.47 13.26
N VAL A 89 -19.74 6.46 12.41
CA VAL A 89 -19.79 6.61 10.95
C VAL A 89 -20.94 5.76 10.45
N THR A 90 -21.91 6.37 9.74
CA THR A 90 -23.12 5.67 9.26
C THR A 90 -23.85 4.90 10.38
N ASP A 91 -24.06 5.57 11.53
CA ASP A 91 -24.67 5.00 12.73
C ASP A 91 -23.95 3.78 13.34
N ARG A 92 -22.69 3.56 12.98
CA ARG A 92 -21.86 2.48 13.50
C ARG A 92 -20.69 3.05 14.30
N PRO A 93 -20.38 2.51 15.49
CA PRO A 93 -19.18 2.90 16.22
C PRO A 93 -17.93 2.54 15.39
N ALA A 94 -17.03 3.50 15.26
CA ALA A 94 -15.79 3.34 14.53
C ALA A 94 -14.66 4.12 15.20
N THR A 95 -13.46 3.53 15.17
CA THR A 95 -12.21 4.27 15.34
C THR A 95 -11.80 4.83 13.99
N VAL A 96 -11.53 6.13 13.91
CA VAL A 96 -11.04 6.80 12.70
C VAL A 96 -9.62 7.29 12.97
N ASP A 97 -8.69 6.85 12.13
CA ASP A 97 -7.28 7.20 12.15
C ASP A 97 -6.96 8.08 10.94
N PHE A 98 -6.51 9.31 11.21
CA PHE A 98 -6.03 10.26 10.20
C PHE A 98 -4.51 10.20 10.17
N GLN A 99 -3.94 9.82 9.03
CA GLN A 99 -2.50 9.82 8.84
C GLN A 99 -2.07 10.93 7.90
N PHE A 100 -0.99 11.60 8.29
CA PHE A 100 -0.45 12.74 7.58
C PHE A 100 0.91 12.38 6.96
N THR A 101 1.19 12.97 5.80
CA THR A 101 2.53 12.99 5.20
C THR A 101 2.81 14.39 4.74
N LEU A 102 4.03 14.89 4.94
CA LEU A 102 4.39 16.28 4.57
C LEU A 102 3.41 17.32 5.14
N ASN A 103 2.97 17.10 6.38
CA ASN A 103 1.96 17.93 7.07
C ASN A 103 0.61 18.02 6.35
N LYS A 104 0.24 16.99 5.59
CA LYS A 104 -0.97 16.91 4.75
C LYS A 104 -1.68 15.59 4.93
N LEU A 105 -3.00 15.63 5.10
CA LEU A 105 -3.85 14.46 5.26
C LEU A 105 -3.78 13.61 3.99
N ALA A 106 -3.35 12.37 4.15
CA ALA A 106 -3.11 11.45 3.05
C ALA A 106 -3.87 10.12 3.19
N VAL A 107 -4.13 9.68 4.42
CA VAL A 107 -4.90 8.46 4.69
C VAL A 107 -5.94 8.72 5.77
N VAL A 108 -7.14 8.17 5.57
CA VAL A 108 -8.13 8.01 6.64
C VAL A 108 -8.51 6.53 6.72
N SER A 109 -8.15 5.89 7.83
CA SER A 109 -8.45 4.50 8.10
C SER A 109 -9.57 4.41 9.13
N LEU A 110 -10.66 3.74 8.77
CA LEU A 110 -11.77 3.46 9.66
C LEU A 110 -11.68 2.02 10.10
N ARG A 111 -11.87 1.77 11.40
CA ARG A 111 -12.04 0.46 11.98
C ARG A 111 -13.39 0.40 12.68
N PHE A 112 -14.27 -0.45 12.20
CA PHE A 112 -15.61 -0.64 12.76
C PHE A 112 -15.59 -1.72 13.84
N ASP A 113 -16.38 -1.49 14.90
CA ASP A 113 -16.63 -2.54 15.89
C ASP A 113 -17.73 -3.47 15.36
N THR A 114 -17.35 -4.69 14.96
CA THR A 114 -18.26 -5.68 14.38
C THR A 114 -18.74 -6.66 15.45
N SER A 115 -20.03 -6.68 15.75
CA SER A 115 -20.67 -7.69 16.61
C SER A 115 -21.45 -8.74 15.81
N ALA A 116 -21.90 -8.39 14.60
CA ALA A 116 -22.60 -9.28 13.67
C ALA A 116 -21.63 -10.23 12.94
N PRO A 117 -22.14 -11.19 12.15
CA PRO A 117 -21.33 -11.93 11.19
C PRO A 117 -20.65 -10.96 10.22
N LEU A 118 -19.33 -11.10 10.03
CA LEU A 118 -18.53 -10.14 9.24
C LEU A 118 -19.07 -9.92 7.83
N ARG A 119 -19.60 -10.96 7.17
CA ARG A 119 -20.14 -10.87 5.80
C ARG A 119 -21.32 -9.91 5.70
N GLU A 120 -22.23 -9.94 6.67
CA GLU A 120 -23.40 -9.05 6.68
C GLU A 120 -22.97 -7.57 6.78
N ASP A 121 -22.06 -7.28 7.71
CA ASP A 121 -21.53 -5.92 7.89
C ASP A 121 -20.71 -5.45 6.68
N PHE A 122 -19.91 -6.35 6.11
CA PHE A 122 -19.11 -6.07 4.92
C PHE A 122 -19.99 -5.78 3.70
N ASP A 123 -21.03 -6.58 3.47
CA ASP A 123 -21.92 -6.41 2.32
C ASP A 123 -22.78 -5.15 2.46
N ALA A 124 -23.27 -4.84 3.67
CA ALA A 124 -24.00 -3.60 3.94
C ALA A 124 -23.13 -2.35 3.66
N LEU A 125 -21.87 -2.32 4.14
CA LEU A 125 -20.96 -1.22 3.82
C LEU A 125 -20.59 -1.19 2.33
N SER A 126 -20.35 -2.35 1.73
CA SER A 126 -20.06 -2.44 0.30
C SER A 126 -21.19 -1.88 -0.55
N GLU A 127 -22.45 -2.11 -0.18
CA GLU A 127 -23.61 -1.58 -0.91
C GLU A 127 -23.64 -0.05 -0.84
N LEU A 128 -23.46 0.52 0.34
CA LEU A 128 -23.39 1.98 0.53
C LEU A 128 -22.24 2.61 -0.26
N LEU A 129 -21.07 1.96 -0.26
CA LEU A 129 -19.93 2.40 -1.04
C LEU A 129 -20.20 2.31 -2.53
N SER A 130 -20.90 1.26 -2.99
CA SER A 130 -21.27 1.12 -4.38
C SER A 130 -22.32 2.14 -4.83
N MET A 131 -23.23 2.55 -3.96
CA MET A 131 -24.15 3.65 -4.25
C MET A 131 -23.39 4.98 -4.45
N LYS A 132 -22.31 5.21 -3.69
CA LYS A 132 -21.54 6.46 -3.74
C LYS A 132 -20.47 6.48 -4.85
N TYR A 133 -19.77 5.37 -5.05
CA TYR A 133 -18.57 5.28 -5.91
C TYR A 133 -18.76 4.38 -7.14
N GLY A 134 -19.94 3.76 -7.30
CA GLY A 134 -20.23 2.80 -8.37
C GLY A 134 -19.69 1.40 -8.08
N ASP A 135 -19.55 0.58 -9.12
CA ASP A 135 -19.05 -0.78 -8.95
C ASP A 135 -17.58 -0.79 -8.48
N PRO A 136 -17.22 -1.71 -7.56
CA PRO A 136 -15.83 -1.87 -7.15
C PRO A 136 -14.96 -2.32 -8.32
N THR A 137 -13.75 -1.77 -8.39
CA THR A 137 -12.76 -2.08 -9.41
C THR A 137 -12.04 -3.40 -9.18
N SER A 138 -12.02 -3.91 -7.95
CA SER A 138 -11.57 -5.26 -7.62
C SER A 138 -12.42 -5.87 -6.51
N ARG A 139 -12.49 -7.20 -6.51
CA ARG A 139 -13.16 -8.01 -5.49
C ARG A 139 -12.28 -9.21 -5.18
N ARG A 140 -12.18 -9.59 -3.91
CA ARG A 140 -11.49 -10.79 -3.44
C ARG A 140 -12.30 -11.42 -2.31
N ASP A 141 -12.37 -12.74 -2.31
CA ASP A 141 -13.01 -13.52 -1.24
C ASP A 141 -12.29 -14.87 -1.13
N THR A 142 -11.44 -15.02 -0.13
CA THR A 142 -10.59 -16.20 0.00
C THR A 142 -11.40 -17.47 0.28
N ALA A 143 -12.59 -17.34 0.90
CA ALA A 143 -13.46 -18.50 1.15
C ALA A 143 -14.11 -18.96 -0.15
N ALA A 144 -14.67 -18.02 -0.93
CA ALA A 144 -15.27 -18.33 -2.22
C ALA A 144 -14.22 -18.87 -3.22
N GLU A 145 -13.00 -18.35 -3.19
CA GLU A 145 -11.86 -18.85 -3.96
C GLU A 145 -11.50 -20.30 -3.56
N ALA A 146 -11.47 -20.62 -2.26
CA ALA A 146 -11.21 -21.98 -1.80
C ALA A 146 -12.31 -22.97 -2.23
N GLU A 147 -13.59 -22.59 -2.14
CA GLU A 147 -14.71 -23.40 -2.64
C GLU A 147 -14.67 -23.60 -4.16
N ALA A 148 -14.29 -22.56 -4.92
CA ALA A 148 -14.10 -22.67 -6.36
C ALA A 148 -12.97 -23.64 -6.73
N ARG A 149 -11.89 -23.68 -5.93
CA ARG A 149 -10.79 -24.65 -6.10
C ARG A 149 -11.26 -26.08 -5.84
N VAL A 150 -12.06 -26.32 -4.80
CA VAL A 150 -12.67 -27.64 -4.55
C VAL A 150 -13.50 -28.10 -5.74
N ARG A 151 -14.44 -27.25 -6.21
CA ARG A 151 -15.27 -27.57 -7.38
C ARG A 151 -14.44 -27.87 -8.63
N SER A 152 -13.36 -27.12 -8.84
CA SER A 152 -12.45 -27.34 -9.97
C SER A 152 -11.74 -28.69 -9.86
N ALA A 153 -11.20 -29.02 -8.68
CA ALA A 153 -10.54 -30.31 -8.43
C ALA A 153 -11.51 -31.50 -8.61
N GLU A 154 -12.72 -31.41 -8.08
CA GLU A 154 -13.75 -32.44 -8.22
C GLU A 154 -14.16 -32.63 -9.69
N SER A 155 -14.32 -31.53 -10.44
CA SER A 155 -14.64 -31.59 -11.87
C SER A 155 -13.53 -32.23 -12.69
N TYR A 156 -12.26 -31.92 -12.37
CA TYR A 156 -11.09 -32.49 -13.01
C TYR A 156 -11.03 -34.01 -12.78
N ASN A 157 -11.18 -34.45 -11.53
CA ASN A 157 -11.16 -35.87 -11.17
C ASN A 157 -12.32 -36.65 -11.80
N ARG A 158 -13.51 -36.04 -11.91
CA ARG A 158 -14.66 -36.63 -12.63
C ARG A 158 -14.37 -36.78 -14.13
N SER A 159 -13.77 -35.77 -14.75
CA SER A 159 -13.42 -35.81 -16.18
C SER A 159 -12.35 -36.84 -16.52
N LEU A 160 -11.40 -37.08 -15.62
CA LEU A 160 -10.43 -38.18 -15.75
C LEU A 160 -11.12 -39.55 -15.61
N GLY A 161 -12.21 -39.61 -14.85
CA GLY A 161 -13.12 -40.74 -14.63
C GLY A 161 -13.84 -41.24 -15.88
N GLU A 162 -14.31 -40.31 -16.71
CA GLU A 162 -15.19 -40.57 -17.86
C GLU A 162 -14.42 -40.46 -19.19
N GLY A 163 -13.96 -41.59 -19.75
CA GLY A 163 -13.57 -41.60 -21.17
C GLY A 163 -12.55 -42.61 -21.64
N THR A 164 -11.81 -43.30 -20.77
CA THR A 164 -10.84 -44.32 -21.23
C THR A 164 -10.82 -45.55 -20.32
N ARG A 165 -10.64 -46.74 -20.91
CA ARG A 165 -10.48 -48.05 -20.23
C ARG A 165 -9.26 -48.13 -19.28
N ARG A 166 -8.58 -47.01 -19.02
CA ARG A 166 -7.51 -46.83 -18.02
C ARG A 166 -7.73 -45.55 -17.20
N SER A 167 -8.97 -45.17 -16.95
CA SER A 167 -9.28 -44.13 -15.99
C SER A 167 -8.90 -44.60 -14.58
N ARG A 168 -7.84 -44.04 -14.03
CA ARG A 168 -7.50 -44.15 -12.61
C ARG A 168 -7.11 -42.76 -12.15
N THR A 169 -8.00 -42.10 -11.42
CA THR A 169 -7.63 -41.03 -10.50
C THR A 169 -6.44 -41.55 -9.69
N THR A 170 -5.32 -40.84 -9.74
CA THR A 170 -4.12 -41.28 -9.04
C THR A 170 -4.27 -41.04 -7.54
N ALA A 171 -3.41 -41.66 -6.73
CA ALA A 171 -3.35 -41.36 -5.30
C ALA A 171 -3.02 -39.87 -5.06
N ASP A 172 -2.22 -39.27 -5.94
CA ASP A 172 -1.84 -37.85 -5.88
C ASP A 172 -3.03 -36.93 -6.17
N ASP A 173 -3.88 -37.28 -7.14
CA ASP A 173 -5.11 -36.51 -7.46
C ASP A 173 -6.10 -36.50 -6.29
N LEU A 174 -6.26 -37.65 -5.61
CA LEU A 174 -7.11 -37.77 -4.42
C LEU A 174 -6.51 -37.02 -3.22
N ALA A 175 -5.19 -37.06 -3.05
CA ALA A 175 -4.50 -36.31 -2.01
C ALA A 175 -4.64 -34.79 -2.23
N TYR A 176 -4.53 -34.33 -3.47
CA TYR A 176 -4.78 -32.94 -3.85
C TYR A 176 -6.23 -32.51 -3.56
N GLU A 177 -7.22 -33.30 -3.98
CA GLU A 177 -8.63 -33.05 -3.72
C GLU A 177 -8.93 -32.93 -2.21
N ASN A 178 -8.38 -33.86 -1.41
CA ASN A 178 -8.55 -33.82 0.04
C ASN A 178 -7.89 -32.58 0.65
N LYS A 179 -6.69 -32.20 0.19
CA LYS A 179 -6.01 -30.98 0.62
C LYS A 179 -6.87 -29.74 0.37
N VAL A 180 -7.40 -29.57 -0.84
CA VAL A 180 -8.22 -28.39 -1.16
C VAL A 180 -9.54 -28.38 -0.39
N ARG A 181 -10.13 -29.54 -0.06
CA ARG A 181 -11.30 -29.62 0.83
C ARG A 181 -10.99 -29.15 2.24
N VAL A 182 -9.87 -29.60 2.82
CA VAL A 182 -9.44 -29.15 4.15
C VAL A 182 -9.20 -27.64 4.16
N GLU A 183 -8.56 -27.09 3.12
CA GLU A 183 -8.37 -25.64 2.97
C GLU A 183 -9.70 -24.89 2.87
N ALA A 184 -10.68 -25.39 2.10
CA ALA A 184 -11.99 -24.76 1.98
C ALA A 184 -12.79 -24.79 3.30
N LEU A 185 -12.70 -25.88 4.06
CA LEU A 185 -13.31 -25.97 5.39
C LEU A 185 -12.68 -24.96 6.36
N ALA A 186 -11.36 -24.84 6.37
CA ALA A 186 -10.67 -23.84 7.18
C ALA A 186 -11.09 -22.41 6.78
N ALA A 187 -11.26 -22.17 5.48
CA ALA A 187 -11.64 -20.87 4.93
C ALA A 187 -13.08 -20.44 5.31
N GLN A 188 -13.93 -21.32 5.83
CA GLN A 188 -15.25 -20.93 6.33
C GLN A 188 -15.17 -20.10 7.62
N SER A 189 -14.14 -20.32 8.44
CA SER A 189 -13.91 -19.62 9.70
C SER A 189 -12.70 -18.69 9.69
N ASP A 190 -11.80 -18.84 8.71
CA ASP A 190 -10.62 -17.99 8.50
C ASP A 190 -10.61 -17.46 7.06
N TYR A 191 -11.12 -16.24 6.86
CA TYR A 191 -11.19 -15.66 5.53
C TYR A 191 -10.98 -14.15 5.50
N VAL A 192 -10.66 -13.69 4.31
CA VAL A 192 -10.53 -12.28 3.95
C VAL A 192 -11.49 -11.99 2.81
N VAL A 193 -12.25 -10.90 2.96
CA VAL A 193 -13.06 -10.30 1.91
C VAL A 193 -12.56 -8.89 1.65
N GLU A 194 -12.32 -8.54 0.39
CA GLU A 194 -11.81 -7.23 0.00
C GLU A 194 -12.58 -6.70 -1.22
N LYS A 195 -12.90 -5.41 -1.18
CA LYS A 195 -13.41 -4.67 -2.34
C LYS A 195 -12.69 -3.33 -2.42
N SER A 196 -12.32 -2.93 -3.63
CA SER A 196 -11.65 -1.64 -3.84
C SER A 196 -12.38 -0.76 -4.85
N TRP A 197 -12.39 0.54 -4.58
CA TRP A 197 -12.87 1.58 -5.49
C TRP A 197 -11.76 2.59 -5.73
N LYS A 198 -11.86 3.32 -6.84
CA LYS A 198 -10.96 4.42 -7.12
C LYS A 198 -11.68 5.49 -7.91
N ASP A 199 -11.40 6.74 -7.58
CA ASP A 199 -11.75 7.90 -8.38
C ASP A 199 -10.48 8.67 -8.78
N ALA A 200 -10.62 9.91 -9.26
CA ALA A 200 -9.49 10.73 -9.71
C ALA A 200 -8.46 11.01 -8.60
N GLU A 201 -8.91 11.20 -7.36
CA GLU A 201 -8.08 11.66 -6.23
C GLU A 201 -7.97 10.64 -5.10
N THR A 202 -8.91 9.70 -5.01
CA THR A 202 -9.07 8.79 -3.87
C THR A 202 -9.02 7.33 -4.31
N LYS A 203 -8.29 6.52 -3.56
CA LYS A 203 -8.37 5.06 -3.58
C LYS A 203 -9.06 4.63 -2.29
N LEU A 204 -10.01 3.72 -2.41
CA LEU A 204 -10.80 3.20 -1.31
C LEU A 204 -10.65 1.70 -1.24
N GLN A 205 -10.46 1.16 -0.05
CA GLN A 205 -10.40 -0.28 0.18
C GLN A 205 -11.23 -0.66 1.40
N LEU A 206 -12.25 -1.49 1.20
CA LEU A 206 -12.99 -2.15 2.26
C LEU A 206 -12.41 -3.54 2.46
N THR A 207 -11.97 -3.85 3.67
CA THR A 207 -11.37 -5.14 4.03
C THR A 207 -12.09 -5.71 5.24
N GLY A 208 -12.60 -6.92 5.11
CA GLY A 208 -13.08 -7.73 6.21
C GLY A 208 -12.14 -8.90 6.45
N TRP A 209 -11.73 -9.09 7.69
CA TRP A 209 -10.95 -10.24 8.13
C TRP A 209 -11.68 -10.99 9.24
N GLN A 210 -11.90 -12.29 9.01
CA GLN A 210 -12.52 -13.21 9.95
C GLN A 210 -11.50 -14.28 10.32
N GLN A 211 -11.31 -14.49 11.62
CA GLN A 211 -10.64 -15.64 12.23
C GLN A 211 -11.54 -16.20 13.34
N PRO A 212 -11.29 -17.42 13.87
CA PRO A 212 -12.16 -18.01 14.90
C PRO A 212 -12.47 -17.08 16.09
N ASP A 213 -11.46 -16.36 16.59
CA ASP A 213 -11.57 -15.52 17.79
C ASP A 213 -11.54 -14.02 17.50
N THR A 214 -11.38 -13.61 16.24
CA THR A 214 -11.18 -12.20 15.89
C THR A 214 -11.89 -11.84 14.60
N ARG A 215 -12.56 -10.70 14.62
CA ARG A 215 -13.21 -10.11 13.46
C ARG A 215 -12.73 -8.68 13.32
N ARG A 216 -12.49 -8.24 12.10
CA ARG A 216 -12.08 -6.87 11.83
C ARG A 216 -12.67 -6.42 10.51
N LEU A 217 -13.28 -5.24 10.53
CA LEU A 217 -13.77 -4.57 9.33
C LEU A 217 -13.10 -3.21 9.26
N THR A 218 -12.34 -2.98 8.21
CA THR A 218 -11.65 -1.72 7.96
C THR A 218 -12.06 -1.12 6.63
N LEU A 219 -12.06 0.21 6.58
CA LEU A 219 -12.27 0.99 5.37
C LEU A 219 -11.18 2.05 5.28
N ASP A 220 -10.34 1.94 4.26
CA ASP A 220 -9.18 2.80 4.08
C ASP A 220 -9.40 3.73 2.88
N TYR A 221 -9.39 5.04 3.15
CA TYR A 221 -9.36 6.09 2.14
C TYR A 221 -7.93 6.60 2.00
N VAL A 222 -7.40 6.59 0.78
CA VAL A 222 -6.03 7.02 0.49
C VAL A 222 -6.04 8.05 -0.63
N SER A 223 -5.37 9.18 -0.42
CA SER A 223 -5.12 10.17 -1.48
C SER A 223 -4.14 9.59 -2.51
N ARG A 224 -4.58 9.49 -3.76
CA ARG A 224 -3.74 8.99 -4.88
C ARG A 224 -2.55 9.91 -5.17
N PHE A 225 -2.66 11.20 -4.84
CA PHE A 225 -1.59 12.18 -5.04
C PHE A 225 -0.54 12.09 -3.93
N LEU A 226 -0.97 11.83 -2.68
CA LEU A 226 -0.07 11.78 -1.52
C LEU A 226 0.40 10.35 -1.18
N GLU A 227 -0.25 9.29 -1.69
CA GLU A 227 0.14 7.87 -1.50
C GLU A 227 1.64 7.62 -1.76
N PRO A 228 2.27 8.15 -2.84
CA PRO A 228 3.70 7.94 -3.09
C PRO A 228 4.63 8.53 -2.02
N HIS A 229 4.12 9.43 -1.17
CA HIS A 229 4.91 10.15 -0.17
C HIS A 229 4.82 9.51 1.21
N LEU A 230 3.89 8.58 1.45
CA LEU A 230 3.70 7.92 2.74
C LEU A 230 4.96 7.19 3.23
N GLY A 231 5.77 6.64 2.32
CA GLY A 231 7.00 5.92 2.64
C GLY A 231 8.23 6.81 2.93
N LYS A 232 8.23 8.09 2.52
CA LYS A 232 9.35 9.01 2.77
C LYS A 232 9.53 9.36 4.24
N ARG A 233 8.48 9.09 5.02
CA ARG A 233 8.35 9.22 6.47
C ARG A 233 9.47 8.52 7.27
N SER A 234 9.86 7.30 6.87
CA SER A 234 10.92 6.56 7.59
C SER A 234 12.29 7.19 7.34
N THR A 235 12.59 7.55 6.10
CA THR A 235 13.92 8.06 5.73
C THR A 235 14.21 9.47 6.25
N GLU A 236 13.23 10.37 6.26
CA GLU A 236 13.45 11.74 6.76
C GLU A 236 13.63 11.77 8.28
N LEU A 237 12.96 10.90 9.03
CA LEU A 237 13.14 10.77 10.48
C LEU A 237 14.50 10.18 10.85
N GLU A 238 14.92 9.11 10.15
CA GLU A 238 16.26 8.52 10.34
C GLU A 238 17.37 9.54 10.04
N ASP A 239 17.18 10.37 9.02
CA ASP A 239 18.15 11.43 8.67
C ASP A 239 18.16 12.58 9.68
N LEU A 240 17.01 12.92 10.28
CA LEU A 240 16.92 13.93 11.34
C LEU A 240 17.47 13.44 12.67
N GLU A 241 17.26 12.18 13.01
CA GLU A 241 17.85 11.54 14.20
C GLU A 241 19.36 11.46 14.08
N LYS A 242 19.90 11.00 12.93
CA LYS A 242 21.34 11.02 12.66
C LYS A 242 21.95 12.42 12.77
N LYS A 243 21.25 13.46 12.28
CA LYS A 243 21.73 14.85 12.39
C LYS A 243 21.71 15.36 13.84
N ARG A 244 20.77 14.91 14.67
CA ARG A 244 20.73 15.25 16.10
C ARG A 244 21.81 14.55 16.89
N GLU A 245 22.07 13.28 16.61
CA GLU A 245 23.19 12.53 17.20
C GLU A 245 24.53 13.18 16.85
N GLN A 246 24.75 13.53 15.57
CA GLN A 246 25.96 14.24 15.12
C GLN A 246 26.12 15.62 15.75
N ALA A 247 25.02 16.31 16.08
CA ALA A 247 25.06 17.62 16.74
C ALA A 247 25.27 17.52 18.27
N GLN A 248 25.08 16.34 18.87
CA GLN A 248 25.33 16.07 20.30
C GLN A 248 26.74 15.52 20.56
N GLU A 249 27.43 15.04 19.53
CA GLU A 249 28.82 14.58 19.58
C GLU A 249 29.87 15.70 19.35
N LEU A 250 29.42 16.94 19.10
CA LEU A 250 30.25 18.14 18.94
C LEU A 250 30.15 19.07 20.16
#